data_AF-A0AAJ0N5R3-F1
#
_entry.id   AF-A0AAJ0N5R3-F1
#
_cell.length_a   1.000
_cell.length_b   1.000
_cell.length_c   1.000
_cell.angle_alpha   90.00
_cell.angle_beta   90.00
_cell.angle_gamma   90.00
#
_symmetry.space_group_name_H-M   'P 1'
#
loop_
_entity.id
_entity.type
_entity.pdbx_description
1 polymer ?
#
loop_
_entity_poly.entity_id
_entity_poly.type
_entity_poly.pdbx_seq_one_letter_code
_entity_poly.pdbx_strand_id
1 'polypeptide(L)'
;MVAQQSFTEGRTRDCLSYLRKAFEDELNRLWKKIANKRLATQLSVGMRGPGDPDLMSLATGLHQLLSRNDVTVYQDAVPHLAEILSHGQKHKIEWNNLNKGTHEEDRVEEFDAAIVRQMLECITNLDQVLEAAYA
;
A
#
# COMPACT_ATOMS: atom_id res chain seq x y z
N MET A 1 -1.10 -1.93 -15.37
CA MET A 1 -0.63 -2.80 -14.28
C MET A 1 -1.28 -4.18 -14.40
N VAL A 2 -0.55 -5.26 -14.04
CA VAL A 2 -1.07 -6.64 -14.10
C VAL A 2 -2.33 -6.83 -13.25
N ALA A 3 -2.42 -6.17 -12.09
CA ALA A 3 -3.60 -6.18 -11.22
C ALA A 3 -4.87 -5.70 -11.95
N GLN A 4 -4.79 -4.62 -12.74
CA GLN A 4 -5.92 -4.09 -13.51
C GLN A 4 -6.43 -5.10 -14.53
N GLN A 5 -5.52 -5.81 -15.21
CA GLN A 5 -5.88 -6.83 -16.18
C GLN A 5 -6.60 -8.00 -15.48
N SER A 6 -6.06 -8.51 -14.37
CA SER A 6 -6.69 -9.57 -13.60
C SER A 6 -8.07 -9.17 -13.08
N PHE A 7 -8.27 -7.92 -12.66
CA PHE A 7 -9.59 -7.43 -12.26
C PHE A 7 -10.59 -7.44 -13.41
N THR A 8 -10.21 -6.93 -14.58
CA THR A 8 -11.07 -6.91 -15.79
C THR A 8 -11.44 -8.33 -16.24
N GLU A 9 -10.55 -9.29 -16.05
CA GLU A 9 -10.75 -10.70 -16.37
C GLU A 9 -11.51 -11.47 -15.27
N GLY A 10 -12.00 -10.78 -14.23
CA GLY A 10 -12.77 -11.37 -13.13
C GLY A 10 -11.93 -12.15 -12.11
N ARG A 11 -10.60 -12.13 -12.23
CA ARG A 11 -9.66 -12.78 -11.32
C ARG A 11 -9.33 -11.87 -10.14
N THR A 12 -10.30 -11.71 -9.24
CA THR A 12 -10.20 -10.80 -8.08
C THR A 12 -9.09 -11.19 -7.10
N ARG A 13 -8.87 -12.49 -6.86
CA ARG A 13 -7.76 -12.98 -6.03
C ARG A 13 -6.40 -12.60 -6.60
N ASP A 14 -6.19 -12.85 -7.89
CA ASP A 14 -4.95 -12.49 -8.57
C ASP A 14 -4.73 -10.97 -8.54
N CYS A 15 -5.80 -10.20 -8.76
CA CYS A 15 -5.76 -8.75 -8.62
C CYS A 15 -5.24 -8.35 -7.23
N LEU A 16 -5.81 -8.89 -6.15
CA LEU A 16 -5.36 -8.62 -4.77
C LEU A 16 -3.91 -9.02 -4.53
N SER A 17 -3.48 -10.18 -5.04
CA SER A 17 -2.08 -10.63 -5.00
C SER A 17 -1.14 -9.64 -5.67
N TYR A 18 -1.48 -9.18 -6.88
CA TYR A 18 -0.67 -8.19 -7.60
C TYR A 18 -0.70 -6.81 -6.95
N LEU A 19 -1.83 -6.39 -6.39
CA LEU A 19 -1.94 -5.14 -5.65
C LEU A 19 -1.06 -5.12 -4.41
N ARG A 20 -1.02 -6.24 -3.66
CA ARG A 20 -0.16 -6.31 -2.48
C ARG A 20 1.31 -6.11 -2.86
N LYS A 21 1.76 -6.82 -3.91
CA LYS A 21 3.15 -6.73 -4.38
C LYS A 21 3.48 -5.32 -4.86
N ALA A 22 2.60 -4.71 -5.66
CA ALA A 22 2.77 -3.34 -6.12
C ALA A 22 2.89 -2.36 -4.95
N PHE A 23 1.99 -2.46 -3.97
CA PHE A 23 2.02 -1.59 -2.80
C PHE A 23 3.29 -1.79 -1.95
N GLU A 24 3.74 -3.03 -1.75
CA GLU A 24 5.00 -3.33 -1.06
C GLU A 24 6.21 -2.72 -1.80
N ASP A 25 6.27 -2.87 -3.12
CA ASP A 25 7.32 -2.28 -3.94
C ASP A 25 7.31 -0.75 -3.90
N GLU A 26 6.13 -0.13 -3.97
CA GLU A 26 5.95 1.33 -3.89
C GLU A 26 6.46 1.89 -2.55
N LEU A 27 6.08 1.29 -1.42
CA LEU A 27 6.52 1.75 -0.09
C LEU A 27 8.03 1.61 0.09
N ASN A 28 8.61 0.49 -0.37
CA ASN A 28 10.05 0.27 -0.32
C ASN A 28 10.81 1.29 -1.18
N ARG A 29 10.31 1.57 -2.40
CA ARG A 29 10.89 2.58 -3.30
C ARG A 29 10.79 3.98 -2.70
N LEU A 30 9.64 4.34 -2.13
CA LEU A 30 9.42 5.61 -1.46
C LEU A 30 10.41 5.79 -0.31
N TRP A 31 10.51 4.80 0.58
CA TRP A 31 11.43 4.87 1.71
C TRP A 31 12.88 5.03 1.24
N LYS A 32 13.31 4.25 0.24
CA LYS A 32 14.65 4.36 -0.36
C LYS A 32 14.91 5.75 -0.94
N LYS A 33 13.92 6.36 -1.61
CA LYS A 33 14.04 7.70 -2.20
C LYS A 33 14.12 8.79 -1.14
N ILE A 34 13.33 8.69 -0.06
CA ILE A 34 13.39 9.58 1.11
C ILE A 34 14.80 9.52 1.73
N ALA A 35 15.29 8.31 2.02
CA ALA A 35 16.61 8.09 2.61
C ALA A 35 17.74 8.62 1.72
N ASN A 36 17.69 8.36 0.41
CA ASN A 36 18.71 8.81 -0.55
C ASN A 36 18.77 10.34 -0.67
N LYS A 37 17.62 11.03 -0.61
CA LYS A 37 17.56 12.50 -0.61
C LYS A 37 17.91 13.10 0.76
N ARG A 38 18.22 12.26 1.77
CA ARG A 38 18.46 12.65 3.17
C ARG A 38 17.30 13.48 3.76
N LEU A 39 16.10 13.26 3.24
CA LEU A 39 14.88 13.89 3.72
C LEU A 39 14.42 13.07 4.92
N ALA A 40 14.46 13.66 6.12
CA ALA A 40 14.19 12.98 7.39
C ALA A 40 15.10 11.77 7.69
N THR A 41 15.86 11.84 8.78
CA THR A 41 16.97 10.93 9.04
C THR A 41 16.55 9.54 9.55
N GLN A 42 15.33 9.38 10.08
CA GLN A 42 14.87 8.12 10.66
C GLN A 42 13.37 7.90 10.43
N LEU A 43 13.03 6.70 9.98
CA LEU A 43 11.66 6.18 9.94
C LEU A 43 11.42 5.35 11.21
N SER A 44 10.42 5.69 12.00
CA SER A 44 9.97 4.87 13.13
C SER A 44 8.83 3.97 12.69
N VAL A 45 8.99 2.65 12.89
CA VAL A 45 7.98 1.63 12.57
C VAL A 45 7.70 0.77 13.80
N GLY A 46 6.44 0.37 13.98
CA GLY A 46 6.07 -0.61 15.01
C GLY A 46 6.50 -2.02 14.58
N MET A 47 7.07 -2.79 15.50
CA MET A 47 7.46 -4.19 15.25
C MET A 47 6.55 -5.12 16.04
N ARG A 48 5.98 -6.13 15.38
CA ARG A 48 5.15 -7.17 16.03
C ARG A 48 5.94 -8.42 16.43
N GLY A 49 7.18 -8.51 15.98
CA GLY A 49 8.12 -9.60 16.26
C GLY A 49 9.51 -9.23 15.76
N PRO A 50 10.52 -10.08 16.00
CA PRO A 50 11.86 -9.88 15.44
C PRO A 50 11.84 -10.04 13.91
N GLY A 51 12.71 -9.30 13.21
CA GLY A 51 12.81 -9.33 11.75
C GLY A 51 12.49 -7.97 11.12
N ASP A 52 11.90 -8.00 9.92
CA ASP A 52 11.49 -6.82 9.17
C ASP A 52 10.07 -6.37 9.55
N PRO A 53 9.74 -5.07 9.45
CA PRO A 53 8.40 -4.57 9.74
C PRO A 53 7.37 -5.16 8.78
N ASP A 54 6.16 -5.43 9.27
CA ASP A 54 5.06 -5.79 8.38
C ASP A 54 4.61 -4.61 7.52
N LEU A 55 3.95 -4.90 6.40
CA LEU A 55 3.51 -3.91 5.42
C LEU A 55 2.64 -2.80 6.03
N MET A 56 1.78 -3.13 7.00
CA MET A 56 0.92 -2.16 7.69
C MET A 56 1.76 -1.18 8.51
N SER A 57 2.76 -1.71 9.22
CA SER A 57 3.65 -0.93 10.08
C SER A 57 4.56 -0.02 9.25
N LEU A 58 5.06 -0.50 8.10
CA LEU A 58 5.80 0.31 7.15
C LEU A 58 4.94 1.44 6.56
N ALA A 59 3.74 1.12 6.07
CA ALA A 59 2.79 2.10 5.52
C ALA A 59 2.43 3.17 6.56
N THR A 60 2.14 2.74 7.81
CA THR A 60 1.83 3.65 8.92
C THR A 60 3.00 4.58 9.23
N GLY A 61 4.21 4.04 9.31
CA GLY A 61 5.41 4.84 9.56
C GLY A 61 5.64 5.88 8.46
N LEU A 62 5.50 5.48 7.19
CA LEU A 62 5.68 6.39 6.05
C LEU A 62 4.63 7.49 6.01
N HIS A 63 3.36 7.14 6.24
CA HIS A 63 2.28 8.13 6.36
C HIS A 63 2.58 9.15 7.47
N GLN A 64 2.98 8.68 8.66
CA GLN A 64 3.33 9.56 9.77
C GLN A 64 4.54 10.45 9.45
N LEU A 65 5.54 9.91 8.76
CA LEU A 65 6.72 10.67 8.36
C LEU A 65 6.36 11.81 7.41
N LEU A 66 5.59 11.50 6.36
CA LEU A 66 5.19 12.48 5.35
C LEU A 66 4.25 13.54 5.93
N SER A 67 3.39 13.16 6.88
CA SER A 67 2.45 14.07 7.56
C SER A 67 3.14 15.14 8.43
N ARG A 68 4.44 14.98 8.76
CA ARG A 68 5.18 15.95 9.59
C ARG A 68 5.62 17.20 8.82
N ASN A 69 5.27 17.33 7.54
CA ASN A 69 5.62 18.44 6.64
C ASN A 69 7.12 18.65 6.36
N ASP A 70 8.01 17.81 6.89
CA ASP A 70 9.46 17.88 6.63
C ASP A 70 9.84 17.31 5.24
N VAL A 71 8.96 16.53 4.63
CA VAL A 71 9.19 15.86 3.34
C VAL A 71 8.14 16.30 2.32
N THR A 72 8.24 17.55 1.87
CA THR A 72 7.20 18.19 1.04
C THR A 72 7.09 17.59 -0.36
N VAL A 73 8.16 17.04 -0.90
CA VAL A 73 8.21 16.49 -2.27
C VAL A 73 7.31 15.26 -2.48
N TYR A 74 6.87 14.60 -1.40
CA TYR A 74 5.99 13.42 -1.46
C TYR A 74 4.65 13.66 -0.73
N GLN A 75 4.26 14.92 -0.49
CA GLN A 75 3.01 15.26 0.22
C GLN A 75 1.77 14.71 -0.47
N ASP A 76 1.75 14.68 -1.80
CA ASP A 76 0.61 14.19 -2.56
C ASP A 76 0.34 12.69 -2.32
N ALA A 77 1.30 11.93 -1.77
CA ALA A 77 1.10 10.55 -1.36
C ALA A 77 0.34 10.39 -0.04
N VAL A 78 0.32 11.42 0.82
CA VAL A 78 -0.32 11.38 2.15
C VAL A 78 -1.80 10.99 2.10
N PRO A 79 -2.68 11.64 1.30
CA PRO A 79 -4.09 11.27 1.26
C PRO A 79 -4.32 9.83 0.80
N HIS A 80 -3.54 9.34 -0.15
CA HIS A 80 -3.65 7.96 -0.65
C HIS A 80 -3.19 6.93 0.39
N LEU A 81 -2.09 7.20 1.09
CA LEU A 81 -1.67 6.36 2.22
C LEU A 81 -2.72 6.39 3.34
N ALA A 82 -3.31 7.55 3.64
CA ALA A 82 -4.37 7.67 4.63
C ALA A 82 -5.62 6.86 4.24
N GLU A 83 -5.99 6.86 2.96
CA GLU A 83 -7.11 6.08 2.43
C GLU A 83 -6.89 4.57 2.61
N ILE A 84 -5.71 4.06 2.24
CA ILE A 84 -5.33 2.65 2.44
C ILE A 84 -5.28 2.28 3.93
N LEU A 85 -4.78 3.19 4.76
CA LEU A 85 -4.54 2.95 6.19
C LEU A 85 -5.78 3.08 7.06
N SER A 86 -6.75 3.93 6.68
CA SER A 86 -7.85 4.54 7.46
C SER A 86 -8.31 3.73 8.69
N HIS A 87 -7.44 3.81 9.70
CA HIS A 87 -7.46 3.33 11.07
C HIS A 87 -8.68 2.50 11.49
N GLY A 88 -8.54 1.18 11.34
CA GLY A 88 -9.00 0.21 12.36
C GLY A 88 -10.48 -0.17 12.43
N GLN A 89 -11.40 0.44 11.68
CA GLN A 89 -12.82 0.07 11.74
C GLN A 89 -13.48 -0.11 10.36
N LYS A 90 -13.27 0.80 9.39
CA LYS A 90 -13.94 0.71 8.07
C LYS A 90 -13.27 -0.24 7.09
N HIS A 91 -11.94 -0.38 7.14
CA HIS A 91 -11.19 -1.11 6.12
C HIS A 91 -10.42 -2.36 6.59
N LYS A 92 -10.86 -2.98 7.71
CA LYS A 92 -10.34 -4.31 8.10
C LYS A 92 -10.53 -5.33 6.98
N ILE A 93 -11.62 -5.21 6.21
CA ILE A 93 -11.96 -6.15 5.14
C ILE A 93 -10.97 -6.00 3.97
N GLU A 94 -10.63 -4.80 3.57
CA GLU A 94 -9.70 -4.44 2.49
C GLU A 94 -8.31 -4.95 2.84
N TRP A 95 -7.82 -4.64 4.04
CA TRP A 95 -6.53 -5.12 4.48
C TRP A 95 -6.50 -6.65 4.60
N ASN A 96 -7.57 -7.24 5.12
CA ASN A 96 -7.69 -8.69 5.17
C ASN A 96 -7.73 -9.29 3.77
N ASN A 97 -8.44 -8.70 2.82
CA ASN A 97 -8.49 -9.14 1.43
C ASN A 97 -7.12 -9.02 0.76
N LEU A 98 -6.37 -7.94 1.02
CA LEU A 98 -5.01 -7.77 0.52
C LEU A 98 -4.05 -8.85 1.06
N ASN A 99 -4.20 -9.23 2.34
CA ASN A 99 -3.42 -10.31 2.94
C ASN A 99 -3.86 -11.69 2.42
N LYS A 100 -5.16 -11.96 2.38
CA LYS A 100 -5.74 -13.25 1.94
C LYS A 100 -5.53 -13.51 0.45
N GLY A 101 -5.50 -12.45 -0.36
CA GLY A 101 -5.15 -12.53 -1.78
C GLY A 101 -3.78 -13.17 -2.03
N THR A 102 -2.91 -13.29 -1.01
CA THR A 102 -1.61 -13.96 -1.09
C THR A 102 -1.55 -15.36 -0.49
N HIS A 103 -2.64 -15.85 0.10
CA HIS A 103 -2.72 -17.21 0.61
C HIS A 103 -3.53 -18.09 -0.35
N GLU A 104 -2.93 -19.19 -0.80
CA GLU A 104 -3.63 -20.27 -1.49
C GLU A 104 -4.42 -21.08 -0.45
N GLU A 105 -5.53 -20.53 0.05
CA GLU A 105 -6.49 -21.35 0.77
C GLU A 105 -7.35 -22.13 -0.24
N ASP A 106 -7.55 -23.42 0.00
CA ASP A 106 -8.42 -24.32 -0.78
C ASP A 106 -9.90 -23.87 -0.81
N ARG A 107 -10.27 -22.82 -0.07
CA ARG A 107 -11.59 -22.21 -0.14
C ARG A 107 -11.70 -21.27 -1.33
N VAL A 108 -12.78 -21.42 -2.08
CA VAL A 108 -13.31 -20.38 -2.96
C VAL A 108 -13.78 -19.24 -2.06
N GLU A 109 -12.92 -18.24 -1.89
CA GLU A 109 -13.26 -17.05 -1.15
C GLU A 109 -13.78 -16.01 -2.13
N GLU A 110 -15.03 -15.61 -1.95
CA GLU A 110 -15.64 -14.55 -2.75
C GLU A 110 -15.20 -13.19 -2.21
N PHE A 111 -14.40 -12.47 -2.99
CA PHE A 111 -14.03 -11.09 -2.71
C PHE A 111 -15.07 -10.14 -3.33
N ASP A 112 -15.51 -9.16 -2.57
CA ASP A 112 -16.37 -8.09 -3.09
C ASP A 112 -15.60 -7.28 -4.15
N ALA A 113 -16.06 -7.36 -5.41
CA ALA A 113 -15.43 -6.68 -6.53
C ALA A 113 -15.42 -5.16 -6.40
N ALA A 114 -16.39 -4.56 -5.70
CA ALA A 114 -16.41 -3.12 -5.44
C ALA A 114 -15.26 -2.72 -4.50
N ILE A 115 -15.02 -3.54 -3.46
CA ILE A 115 -13.90 -3.35 -2.53
C ILE A 115 -12.56 -3.51 -3.26
N VAL A 116 -12.41 -4.58 -4.06
CA VAL A 116 -11.18 -4.81 -4.84
C VAL A 116 -10.91 -3.67 -5.83
N ARG A 117 -11.96 -3.13 -6.46
CA ARG A 117 -11.86 -1.97 -7.36
C ARG A 117 -11.38 -0.72 -6.63
N GLN A 118 -11.94 -0.40 -5.46
CA GLN A 118 -11.51 0.75 -4.66
C GLN A 118 -10.03 0.65 -4.28
N MET A 119 -9.58 -0.54 -3.86
CA MET A 119 -8.17 -0.77 -3.55
C MET A 119 -7.27 -0.60 -4.78
N LEU A 120 -7.70 -1.11 -5.94
CA LEU A 120 -6.98 -0.95 -7.20
C LEU A 120 -6.85 0.52 -7.59
N GLU A 121 -7.93 1.29 -7.50
CA GLU A 121 -7.93 2.73 -7.79
C GLU A 121 -6.99 3.48 -6.82
N CYS A 122 -7.05 3.18 -5.52
CA CYS A 122 -6.24 3.84 -4.52
C CYS A 122 -4.73 3.57 -4.69
N ILE A 123 -4.32 2.32 -4.89
CA ILE A 123 -2.90 1.96 -5.10
C ILE A 123 -2.40 2.51 -6.44
N THR A 124 -3.22 2.47 -7.48
CA THR A 124 -2.85 3.04 -8.80
C THR A 124 -2.64 4.56 -8.71
N ASN A 125 -3.47 5.27 -7.95
CA ASN A 125 -3.30 6.71 -7.74
C ASN A 125 -2.03 7.00 -6.92
N LEU A 126 -1.74 6.19 -5.90
CA LEU A 126 -0.49 6.29 -5.13
C LEU A 126 0.74 6.13 -6.04
N ASP A 127 0.77 5.11 -6.89
CA ASP A 127 1.85 4.89 -7.86
C ASP A 127 2.05 6.11 -8.76
N GLN A 128 0.97 6.65 -9.32
CA GLN A 128 1.02 7.81 -10.21
C GLN A 128 1.61 9.06 -9.53
N VAL A 129 1.18 9.39 -8.31
CA VAL A 129 1.72 10.56 -7.60
C VAL A 129 3.18 10.37 -7.22
N LEU A 130 3.59 9.13 -6.90
CA LEU A 130 4.97 8.81 -6.58
C LEU A 130 5.88 8.88 -7.81
N GLU A 131 5.45 8.34 -8.95
CA GLU A 131 6.20 8.43 -10.21
C GLU A 131 6.37 9.89 -10.65
N ALA A 132 5.34 10.72 -10.50
CA ALA A 132 5.43 12.15 -10.78
C ALA A 132 6.47 12.86 -9.88
N ALA A 133 6.59 12.45 -8.60
CA ALA A 133 7.57 12.99 -7.67
C ALA A 133 8.99 12.42 -7.82
N TYR A 134 9.14 11.31 -8.57
CA TYR A 134 10.44 10.68 -8.84
C TYR A 134 11.14 11.19 -10.09
N ALA A 135 10.37 11.77 -11.03
CA ALA A 135 10.86 12.45 -12.23
C ALA A 135 11.74 13.66 -11.87
#